data_AF-A0A9W7YKI0-F1
#
_entry.id   AF-A0A9W7YKI0-F1
#
_cell.length_a   1.000
_cell.length_b   1.000
_cell.length_c   1.000
_cell.angle_alpha   90.00
_cell.angle_beta   90.00
_cell.angle_gamma   90.00
#
_symmetry.space_group_name_H-M   'P 1'
#
loop_
_entity.id
_entity.type
_entity.pdbx_description
1 polymer ?
#
loop_
_entity_poly.entity_id
_entity_poly.type
_entity_poly.pdbx_seq_one_letter_code
_entity_poly.pdbx_strand_id
1 'polypeptide(L)'
;MFIRNNDSNTLVFENLKSMQILGDRFSEFDLQDGSIDPIDRAWPKLVVSQLETLVLFEIPIPADVAESLMSAPLKELTYKGRSDYAHMLCQHSTSNLNELILSFDMYSELNTETFYHNTSAIFRNISKIPIVKCTVIDPDLEIDWSFVDWSYLTHLYVQDLADLDKIIDAISAMPYLVFASLSVNINYNTDPRSFVTILKGLSQRYPKPVPSKLETLLISLYGIDSTLDSALYELKWYYPKLKHIGKV
;
A
#
# COMPACT_ATOMS: atom_id res chain seq x y z
N MET A 1 19.36 24.40 8.26
CA MET A 1 20.80 24.71 8.09
C MET A 1 21.53 23.38 7.99
N PHE A 2 22.28 23.13 6.92
CA PHE A 2 23.11 21.93 6.81
C PHE A 2 24.57 22.35 6.96
N ILE A 3 25.36 21.54 7.65
CA ILE A 3 26.81 21.74 7.77
C ILE A 3 27.44 20.70 6.87
N ARG A 4 28.10 21.15 5.81
CA ARG A 4 28.92 20.27 4.97
C ARG A 4 30.23 20.04 5.72
N ASN A 5 30.49 18.79 6.11
CA ASN A 5 31.77 18.47 6.75
C ASN A 5 32.82 18.41 5.63
N ASN A 6 33.86 19.24 5.70
CA ASN A 6 34.73 19.54 4.56
C ASN A 6 35.59 18.36 4.06
N ASP A 7 35.55 17.19 4.72
CA ASP A 7 36.35 16.01 4.38
C ASP A 7 35.53 14.72 4.15
N SER A 8 34.20 14.76 4.15
CA SER A 8 33.38 13.55 3.94
C SER A 8 32.15 13.80 3.06
N ASN A 9 31.77 12.81 2.25
CA ASN A 9 30.49 12.79 1.50
C ASN A 9 29.29 12.62 2.45
N THR A 10 29.33 13.24 3.64
CA THR A 10 28.32 13.15 4.70
C THR A 10 27.59 14.48 4.81
N LEU A 11 26.26 14.42 4.79
CA LEU A 11 25.39 15.56 5.05
C LEU A 11 24.73 15.39 6.43
N VAL A 12 25.00 16.33 7.33
CA VAL A 12 24.46 16.33 8.69
C VAL A 12 23.31 17.32 8.79
N PHE A 13 22.16 16.83 9.27
CA PHE A 13 20.94 17.60 9.47
C PHE A 13 20.51 17.51 10.93
N GLU A 14 21.01 18.42 11.77
CA GLU A 14 20.84 18.35 13.23
C GLU A 14 19.39 18.57 13.70
N ASN A 15 18.59 19.32 12.94
CA ASN A 15 17.24 19.76 13.33
C ASN A 15 16.15 19.41 12.30
N LEU A 16 16.46 18.53 11.34
CA LEU A 16 15.50 18.16 10.30
C LEU A 16 14.51 17.13 10.84
N LYS A 17 13.24 17.52 10.96
CA LYS A 17 12.15 16.68 11.46
C LYS A 17 11.36 15.96 10.36
N SER A 18 11.32 16.52 9.16
CA SER A 18 10.61 15.95 8.02
C SER A 18 11.50 15.97 6.80
N MET A 19 11.51 14.88 6.05
CA MET A 19 12.25 14.74 4.80
C MET A 19 11.35 14.08 3.77
N GLN A 20 11.42 14.63 2.54
CA GLN A 20 10.81 14.04 1.37
C GLN A 20 11.90 13.83 0.32
N ILE A 21 11.96 12.61 -0.22
CA ILE A 21 12.84 12.24 -1.32
C ILE A 21 11.96 11.77 -2.46
N LEU A 22 12.01 12.50 -3.56
CA LEU A 22 11.23 12.24 -4.77
C LEU A 22 12.15 11.70 -5.84
N GLY A 23 11.85 10.53 -6.36
CA GLY A 23 12.39 10.01 -7.60
C GLY A 23 11.70 10.61 -8.80
N ASP A 24 12.42 10.65 -9.93
CA ASP A 24 11.83 10.97 -11.22
C ASP A 24 11.17 9.71 -11.78
N ARG A 25 9.85 9.78 -12.00
CA ARG A 25 8.94 8.73 -12.52
C ARG A 25 9.39 7.96 -13.78
N PHE A 26 10.51 8.31 -14.39
CA PHE A 26 10.80 8.02 -15.80
C PHE A 26 12.11 7.25 -16.04
N SER A 27 12.78 6.71 -15.01
CA SER A 27 14.00 5.91 -15.25
C SER A 27 13.73 4.45 -15.65
N GLU A 28 12.49 3.95 -15.58
CA GLU A 28 12.16 2.54 -15.85
C GLU A 28 11.56 2.27 -17.24
N PHE A 29 11.23 3.29 -18.03
CA PHE A 29 10.88 3.13 -19.44
C PHE A 29 12.10 3.47 -20.32
N ASP A 30 12.64 2.45 -20.99
CA ASP A 30 13.84 2.43 -21.85
C ASP A 30 15.22 2.44 -21.16
N LEU A 31 15.61 1.26 -20.68
CA LEU A 31 17.01 0.80 -20.69
C LEU A 31 17.26 -0.14 -21.89
N GLN A 32 16.88 0.29 -23.08
CA GLN A 32 17.51 -0.18 -24.32
C GLN A 32 18.24 1.01 -24.94
N ASP A 33 19.56 0.88 -25.05
CA ASP A 33 20.50 1.83 -25.64
C ASP A 33 20.67 3.20 -24.94
N GLY A 34 21.54 3.21 -23.92
CA GLY A 34 22.43 4.36 -23.69
C GLY A 34 21.98 5.43 -22.69
N SER A 35 21.20 5.09 -21.66
CA SER A 35 20.93 5.99 -20.53
C SER A 35 21.83 5.69 -19.32
N ILE A 36 22.20 6.75 -18.60
CA ILE A 36 23.08 6.74 -17.44
C ILE A 36 22.33 6.13 -16.26
N ASP A 37 22.89 5.06 -15.69
CA ASP A 37 22.39 4.38 -14.50
C ASP A 37 22.30 5.36 -13.31
N PRO A 38 21.13 5.55 -12.66
CA PRO A 38 21.00 6.36 -11.45
C PRO A 38 21.87 5.85 -10.29
N ILE A 39 22.37 4.59 -10.38
CA ILE A 39 23.22 3.93 -9.39
C ILE A 39 24.62 4.58 -9.30
N ASP A 40 25.07 5.33 -10.32
CA ASP A 40 26.42 5.91 -10.36
C ASP A 40 26.59 7.26 -9.64
N ARG A 41 25.52 7.83 -9.07
CA ARG A 41 25.66 8.98 -8.15
C ARG A 41 25.84 8.45 -6.73
N ALA A 42 27.07 8.52 -6.23
CA ALA A 42 27.39 8.23 -4.84
C ALA A 42 26.48 9.04 -3.91
N TRP A 43 25.47 8.38 -3.33
CA TRP A 43 24.57 9.00 -2.38
C TRP A 43 25.39 9.53 -1.19
N PRO A 44 25.17 10.77 -0.75
CA PRO A 44 25.81 11.24 0.46
C PRO A 44 25.28 10.44 1.65
N LYS A 45 26.16 10.12 2.60
CA LYS A 45 25.74 9.58 3.88
C LYS A 45 24.90 10.64 4.60
N LEU A 46 23.65 10.33 4.93
CA LEU A 46 22.75 11.25 5.60
C LEU A 46 22.78 11.00 7.11
N VAL A 47 22.98 12.04 7.92
CA VAL A 47 22.83 11.96 9.39
C VAL A 47 21.66 12.83 9.79
N VAL A 48 20.56 12.19 10.20
CA VAL A 48 19.24 12.81 10.40
C VAL A 48 18.66 12.45 11.78
N SER A 49 19.33 12.89 12.85
CA SER A 49 19.07 12.42 14.22
C SER A 49 17.72 12.84 14.83
N GLN A 50 17.04 13.84 14.25
CA GLN A 50 15.73 14.31 14.70
C GLN A 50 14.60 14.02 13.69
N LEU A 51 14.85 13.19 12.69
CA LEU A 51 13.86 12.92 11.63
C LEU A 51 12.72 12.07 12.19
N GLU A 52 11.51 12.62 12.13
CA GLU A 52 10.27 12.03 12.63
C GLU A 52 9.36 11.58 11.47
N THR A 53 9.36 12.29 10.34
CA THR A 53 8.54 11.97 9.17
C THR A 53 9.41 11.78 7.92
N LEU A 54 9.25 10.65 7.25
CA LEU A 54 9.95 10.35 6.00
C LEU A 54 8.95 10.02 4.89
N VAL A 55 9.10 10.70 3.75
CA VAL A 55 8.32 10.41 2.53
C VAL A 55 9.28 10.03 1.42
N LEU A 56 9.07 8.85 0.84
CA LEU A 56 9.86 8.28 -0.24
C LEU A 56 8.94 7.98 -1.42
N PHE A 57 9.34 8.44 -2.60
CA PHE A 57 8.51 8.31 -3.80
C PHE A 57 9.34 7.79 -4.95
N GLU A 58 9.07 6.57 -5.40
CA GLU A 58 9.55 5.94 -6.63
C GLU A 58 11.06 6.09 -6.83
N ILE A 59 11.83 5.78 -5.78
CA ILE A 59 13.28 5.90 -5.81
C ILE A 59 13.96 4.64 -5.26
N PRO A 60 14.90 4.03 -6.01
CA PRO A 60 15.76 3.01 -5.46
C PRO A 60 16.73 3.66 -4.46
N ILE A 61 16.61 3.28 -3.19
CA ILE A 61 17.50 3.76 -2.14
C ILE A 61 18.58 2.69 -1.90
N PRO A 62 19.87 3.03 -1.93
CA PRO A 62 20.92 2.11 -1.51
C PRO A 62 20.73 1.63 -0.06
N ALA A 63 21.11 0.39 0.24
CA ALA A 63 20.89 -0.22 1.54
C ALA A 63 21.50 0.57 2.71
N ASP A 64 22.69 1.17 2.52
CA ASP A 64 23.36 1.99 3.53
C ASP A 64 22.64 3.32 3.80
N VAL A 65 22.04 3.92 2.77
CA VAL A 65 21.20 5.12 2.91
C VAL A 65 19.88 4.77 3.60
N ALA A 66 19.26 3.65 3.21
CA ALA A 66 18.04 3.13 3.84
C ALA A 66 18.27 2.85 5.33
N GLU A 67 19.36 2.18 5.69
CA GLU A 67 19.74 1.94 7.09
C GLU A 67 19.87 3.27 7.86
N SER A 68 20.55 4.25 7.28
CA SER A 68 20.74 5.55 7.94
C SER A 68 19.42 6.29 8.16
N LEU A 69 18.54 6.31 7.16
CA LEU A 69 17.21 6.92 7.26
C LEU A 69 16.32 6.20 8.28
N MET A 70 16.34 4.86 8.27
CA MET A 70 15.53 4.04 9.18
C MET A 70 16.09 3.99 10.61
N SER A 71 17.34 4.41 10.83
CA SER A 71 17.94 4.56 12.17
C SER A 71 17.45 5.81 12.92
N ALA A 72 16.82 6.75 12.22
CA ALA A 72 16.25 7.95 12.80
C ALA A 72 15.04 7.63 13.71
N PRO A 73 14.64 8.53 14.63
CA PRO A 73 13.49 8.34 15.51
C PRO A 73 12.13 8.51 14.79
N LEU A 74 11.98 7.88 13.60
CA LEU A 74 10.82 7.99 12.74
C LEU A 74 9.54 7.60 13.48
N LYS A 75 8.51 8.43 13.30
CA LYS A 75 7.12 8.22 13.72
C LYS A 75 6.23 7.91 12.54
N GLU A 76 6.54 8.44 11.36
CA GLU A 76 5.74 8.29 10.16
C GLU A 76 6.64 7.95 8.96
N LEU A 77 6.28 6.89 8.24
CA LEU A 77 6.90 6.53 6.97
C LEU A 77 5.83 6.44 5.89
N THR A 78 6.00 7.24 4.84
CA THR A 78 5.23 7.09 3.59
C THR A 78 6.17 6.62 2.49
N TYR A 79 5.84 5.50 1.88
CA TYR A 79 6.54 4.96 0.74
C TYR A 79 5.57 4.75 -0.42
N LYS A 80 5.92 5.27 -1.60
CA LYS A 80 5.29 4.91 -2.87
C LYS A 80 6.35 4.35 -3.80
N GLY A 81 6.06 3.25 -4.47
CA GLY A 81 6.93 2.65 -5.48
C GLY A 81 6.82 1.13 -5.44
N ARG A 82 7.89 0.44 -5.82
CA ARG A 82 7.95 -1.02 -5.87
C ARG A 82 8.03 -1.70 -4.50
N SER A 83 7.50 -2.91 -4.41
CA SER A 83 7.41 -3.72 -3.19
C SER A 83 8.77 -4.18 -2.65
N ASP A 84 9.78 -4.37 -3.49
CA ASP A 84 11.12 -4.80 -3.11
C ASP A 84 11.89 -3.74 -2.30
N TYR A 85 11.84 -2.47 -2.70
CA TYR A 85 12.44 -1.40 -1.92
C TYR A 85 11.67 -1.13 -0.63
N ALA A 86 10.33 -1.25 -0.63
CA ALA A 86 9.54 -1.19 0.60
C ALA A 86 9.93 -2.31 1.57
N HIS A 87 10.13 -3.52 1.06
CA HIS A 87 10.57 -4.66 1.83
C HIS A 87 11.95 -4.41 2.43
N MET A 88 12.91 -3.92 1.65
CA MET A 88 14.23 -3.53 2.15
C MET A 88 14.14 -2.51 3.31
N LEU A 89 13.32 -1.46 3.17
CA LEU A 89 13.11 -0.48 4.24
C LEU A 89 12.53 -1.13 5.51
N CYS A 90 11.57 -2.04 5.36
CA CYS A 90 10.90 -2.73 6.46
C CYS A 90 11.68 -3.91 7.06
N GLN A 91 12.88 -4.22 6.54
CA GLN A 91 13.83 -5.13 7.21
C GLN A 91 14.54 -4.45 8.37
N HIS A 92 14.60 -3.12 8.39
CA HIS A 92 15.14 -2.34 9.50
C HIS A 92 14.10 -2.17 10.62
N SER A 93 14.55 -1.71 11.80
CA SER A 93 13.66 -1.55 12.96
C SER A 93 12.57 -0.51 12.69
N THR A 94 11.31 -0.94 12.69
CA THR A 94 10.12 -0.09 12.55
C THR A 94 9.48 0.24 13.90
N SER A 95 10.14 -0.10 15.00
CA SER A 95 9.55 -0.08 16.35
C SER A 95 9.12 1.29 16.87
N ASN A 96 9.62 2.38 16.29
CA ASN A 96 9.27 3.74 16.65
C ASN A 96 8.11 4.32 15.84
N LEU A 97 7.69 3.65 14.76
CA LEU A 97 6.65 4.12 13.85
C LEU A 97 5.27 4.01 14.49
N ASN A 98 4.53 5.12 14.44
CA ASN A 98 3.11 5.17 14.74
C ASN A 98 2.26 4.91 13.48
N GLU A 99 2.79 5.28 12.32
CA GLU A 99 2.09 5.16 11.04
C GLU A 99 3.04 4.72 9.91
N LEU A 100 2.58 3.76 9.12
CA LEU A 100 3.20 3.30 7.89
C LEU A 100 2.18 3.41 6.75
N ILE A 101 2.54 4.12 5.69
CA ILE A 101 1.74 4.29 4.48
C ILE A 101 2.53 3.70 3.32
N LEU A 102 1.98 2.66 2.70
CA LEU A 102 2.53 1.99 1.53
C LEU A 102 1.62 2.25 0.34
N SER A 103 2.19 2.56 -0.82
CA SER A 103 1.46 2.70 -2.07
C SER A 103 2.21 1.99 -3.18
N PHE A 104 1.63 0.90 -3.66
CA PHE A 104 2.16 0.08 -4.74
C PHE A 104 1.38 0.38 -6.02
N ASP A 105 2.11 0.69 -7.09
CA ASP A 105 1.58 0.81 -8.43
C ASP A 105 1.99 -0.43 -9.20
N MET A 106 1.02 -1.27 -9.56
CA MET A 106 1.31 -2.57 -10.16
C MET A 106 1.94 -2.45 -11.56
N TYR A 107 1.86 -1.28 -12.22
CA TYR A 107 2.65 -1.01 -13.43
C TYR A 107 4.16 -1.03 -13.18
N SER A 108 4.59 -0.70 -11.96
CA SER A 108 5.99 -0.67 -11.57
C SER A 108 6.51 -2.00 -11.03
N GLU A 109 5.62 -2.95 -10.71
CA GLU A 109 6.02 -4.25 -10.17
C GLU A 109 6.59 -5.16 -11.27
N LEU A 110 7.64 -5.92 -10.93
CA LEU A 110 8.25 -6.87 -11.86
C LEU A 110 7.29 -8.01 -12.24
N ASN A 111 6.51 -8.49 -11.27
CA ASN A 111 5.47 -9.53 -11.41
C ASN A 111 4.71 -9.71 -10.09
N THR A 112 3.60 -10.44 -10.14
CA THR A 112 2.73 -10.72 -8.99
C THR A 112 3.40 -11.58 -7.91
N GLU A 113 4.23 -12.55 -8.27
CA GLU A 113 4.91 -13.42 -7.29
C GLU A 113 5.87 -12.61 -6.39
N THR A 114 6.61 -11.68 -6.98
CA THR A 114 7.52 -10.77 -6.29
C THR A 114 6.74 -9.86 -5.34
N PHE A 115 5.62 -9.30 -5.83
CA PHE A 115 4.71 -8.52 -5.01
C PHE A 115 4.18 -9.34 -3.82
N TYR A 116 3.72 -10.58 -4.04
CA TYR A 116 3.20 -11.43 -2.96
C TYR A 116 4.26 -11.72 -1.89
N HIS A 117 5.46 -12.08 -2.34
CA HIS A 117 6.59 -12.40 -1.46
C HIS A 117 6.99 -11.18 -0.61
N ASN A 118 7.25 -10.05 -1.26
CA ASN A 118 7.73 -8.83 -0.59
C ASN A 118 6.67 -8.25 0.34
N THR A 119 5.43 -8.16 -0.13
CA THR A 119 4.34 -7.60 0.68
C THR A 119 4.12 -8.46 1.92
N SER A 120 4.05 -9.79 1.79
CA SER A 120 3.95 -10.69 2.95
C SER A 120 5.13 -10.54 3.92
N ALA A 121 6.35 -10.34 3.40
CA ALA A 121 7.52 -10.13 4.23
C ALA A 121 7.47 -8.80 5.01
N ILE A 122 6.99 -7.73 4.38
CA ILE A 122 6.74 -6.43 5.04
C ILE A 122 5.76 -6.62 6.20
N PHE A 123 4.59 -7.23 5.96
CA PHE A 123 3.55 -7.36 6.98
C PHE A 123 4.00 -8.17 8.20
N ARG A 124 4.89 -9.15 8.04
CA ARG A 124 5.46 -9.90 9.18
C ARG A 124 6.32 -9.03 10.12
N ASN A 125 6.93 -7.97 9.61
CA ASN A 125 7.88 -7.13 10.36
C ASN A 125 7.24 -5.88 10.99
N ILE A 126 5.98 -5.57 10.69
CA ILE A 126 5.32 -4.31 11.11
C ILE A 126 4.29 -4.51 12.23
N SER A 127 4.35 -5.64 12.95
CA SER A 127 3.35 -6.04 13.95
C SER A 127 3.08 -5.06 15.09
N LYS A 128 4.00 -4.11 15.32
CA LYS A 128 3.91 -3.11 16.38
C LYS A 128 3.40 -1.75 15.91
N ILE A 129 3.24 -1.54 14.60
CA ILE A 129 2.81 -0.26 14.04
C ILE A 129 1.28 -0.13 14.21
N PRO A 130 0.79 0.88 14.96
CA PRO A 130 -0.65 1.03 15.21
C PRO A 130 -1.49 1.29 13.96
N ILE A 131 -0.95 2.04 12.99
CA ILE A 131 -1.65 2.42 11.77
C ILE A 131 -0.82 1.97 10.56
N VAL A 132 -1.34 0.99 9.83
CA VAL A 132 -0.77 0.53 8.56
C VAL A 132 -1.80 0.76 7.47
N LYS A 133 -1.44 1.60 6.50
CA LYS A 133 -2.26 1.93 5.32
C LYS A 133 -1.58 1.36 4.08
N CYS A 134 -2.33 0.69 3.23
CA CYS A 134 -1.83 0.17 1.97
C CYS A 134 -2.76 0.63 0.83
N THR A 135 -2.16 1.23 -0.19
CA THR A 135 -2.79 1.51 -1.48
C THR A 135 -2.21 0.57 -2.52
N VAL A 136 -3.07 -0.12 -3.25
CA VAL A 136 -2.70 -0.92 -4.42
C VAL A 136 -3.45 -0.36 -5.61
N ILE A 137 -2.71 0.05 -6.64
CA ILE A 137 -3.26 0.55 -7.90
C ILE A 137 -3.01 -0.54 -8.94
N ASP A 138 -4.07 -1.17 -9.47
CA ASP A 138 -3.94 -2.33 -10.34
C ASP A 138 -4.64 -2.14 -11.69
N PRO A 139 -3.89 -1.85 -12.74
CA PRO A 139 -4.48 -1.49 -14.02
C PRO A 139 -4.40 -2.57 -15.10
N ASP A 140 -3.84 -3.76 -14.87
CA ASP A 140 -3.80 -4.85 -15.88
C ASP A 140 -3.49 -6.25 -15.28
N LEU A 141 -3.42 -6.43 -13.96
CA LEU A 141 -3.12 -7.73 -13.32
C LEU A 141 -4.31 -8.27 -12.53
N GLU A 142 -4.47 -9.60 -12.53
CA GLU A 142 -5.39 -10.25 -11.60
C GLU A 142 -4.64 -10.60 -10.32
N ILE A 143 -4.73 -9.74 -9.31
CA ILE A 143 -4.20 -10.04 -7.97
C ILE A 143 -5.08 -11.09 -7.28
N ASP A 144 -4.45 -12.18 -6.85
CA ASP A 144 -5.01 -13.09 -5.86
C ASP A 144 -4.61 -12.59 -4.46
N TRP A 145 -5.54 -11.87 -3.85
CA TRP A 145 -5.37 -11.23 -2.55
C TRP A 145 -5.09 -12.22 -1.40
N SER A 146 -5.37 -13.52 -1.60
CA SER A 146 -5.13 -14.56 -0.59
C SER A 146 -3.66 -14.95 -0.44
N PHE A 147 -2.81 -14.61 -1.41
CA PHE A 147 -1.37 -14.89 -1.35
C PHE A 147 -0.56 -13.88 -0.53
N VAL A 148 -1.21 -12.83 -0.03
CA VAL A 148 -0.57 -11.84 0.84
C VAL A 148 -1.08 -11.98 2.27
N ASP A 149 -0.15 -12.03 3.22
CA ASP A 149 -0.47 -11.99 4.64
C ASP A 149 -0.75 -10.55 5.11
N TRP A 150 -2.01 -10.15 5.08
CA TRP A 150 -2.46 -8.81 5.47
C TRP A 150 -2.71 -8.64 6.98
N SER A 151 -2.14 -9.50 7.83
CA SER A 151 -2.49 -9.63 9.25
C SER A 151 -2.33 -8.38 10.12
N TYR A 152 -1.71 -7.30 9.63
CA TYR A 152 -1.54 -6.05 10.38
C TYR A 152 -2.10 -4.83 9.64
N LEU A 153 -2.77 -5.04 8.50
CA LEU A 153 -3.35 -3.96 7.74
C LEU A 153 -4.54 -3.35 8.48
N THR A 154 -4.56 -2.01 8.57
CA THR A 154 -5.67 -1.27 9.19
C THR A 154 -6.51 -0.52 8.17
N HIS A 155 -5.89 -0.02 7.10
CA HIS A 155 -6.60 0.69 6.03
C HIS A 155 -6.15 0.15 4.67
N LEU A 156 -7.12 -0.24 3.84
CA LEU A 156 -6.88 -0.70 2.48
C LEU A 156 -7.49 0.26 1.48
N TYR A 157 -6.74 0.60 0.43
CA TYR A 157 -7.22 1.32 -0.73
C TYR A 157 -6.86 0.50 -1.96
N VAL A 158 -7.85 0.13 -2.76
CA VAL A 158 -7.64 -0.56 -4.03
C VAL A 158 -8.20 0.30 -5.14
N GLN A 159 -7.38 0.59 -6.13
CA GLN A 159 -7.76 1.32 -7.33
C GLN A 159 -7.72 0.38 -8.54
N ASP A 160 -8.65 0.61 -9.47
CA ASP A 160 -8.79 -0.15 -10.71
C ASP A 160 -9.06 -1.66 -10.56
N LEU A 161 -9.73 -2.05 -9.47
CA LEU A 161 -10.04 -3.45 -9.17
C LEU A 161 -10.87 -4.12 -10.29
N ALA A 162 -10.40 -5.27 -10.77
CA ALA A 162 -11.09 -6.11 -11.77
C ALA A 162 -12.05 -7.15 -11.16
N ASP A 163 -11.72 -7.74 -10.00
CA ASP A 163 -12.47 -8.83 -9.37
C ASP A 163 -12.84 -8.52 -7.91
N LEU A 164 -14.13 -8.23 -7.67
CA LEU A 164 -14.65 -7.91 -6.34
C LEU A 164 -14.74 -9.13 -5.42
N ASP A 165 -14.92 -10.32 -5.98
CA ASP A 165 -15.19 -11.52 -5.19
C ASP A 165 -13.95 -11.93 -4.37
N LYS A 166 -12.79 -12.00 -5.05
CA LYS A 166 -11.50 -12.32 -4.42
C LYS A 166 -11.13 -11.34 -3.32
N ILE A 167 -11.36 -10.03 -3.52
CA ILE A 167 -11.01 -9.04 -2.49
C ILE A 167 -11.97 -9.07 -1.30
N ILE A 168 -13.27 -9.35 -1.50
CA ILE A 168 -14.23 -9.48 -0.39
C ILE A 168 -13.82 -10.65 0.51
N ASP A 169 -13.44 -11.78 -0.07
CA ASP A 169 -12.93 -12.93 0.68
C ASP A 169 -11.66 -12.55 1.45
N ALA A 170 -10.71 -11.87 0.81
CA ALA A 170 -9.47 -11.45 1.47
C ALA A 170 -9.71 -10.46 2.61
N ILE A 171 -10.59 -9.46 2.44
CA ILE A 171 -10.93 -8.50 3.50
C ILE A 171 -11.45 -9.20 4.76
N SER A 172 -12.21 -10.28 4.60
CA SER A 172 -12.70 -11.06 5.73
C SER A 172 -11.59 -11.73 6.55
N ALA A 173 -10.43 -11.96 5.94
CA ALA A 173 -9.23 -12.53 6.56
C ALA A 173 -8.29 -11.46 7.17
N MET A 174 -8.65 -10.17 7.14
CA MET A 174 -7.84 -9.08 7.70
C MET A 174 -8.32 -8.68 9.10
N PRO A 175 -7.73 -9.20 10.20
CA PRO A 175 -8.31 -9.09 11.55
C PRO A 175 -8.26 -7.69 12.17
N TYR A 176 -7.45 -6.78 11.64
CA TYR A 176 -7.31 -5.40 12.12
C TYR A 176 -7.82 -4.35 11.13
N LEU A 177 -8.36 -4.77 9.99
CA LEU A 177 -8.86 -3.82 8.99
C LEU A 177 -10.09 -3.09 9.53
N VAL A 178 -10.00 -1.76 9.58
CA VAL A 178 -11.09 -0.87 10.04
C VAL A 178 -11.68 -0.08 8.88
N PHE A 179 -10.91 0.11 7.81
CA PHE A 179 -11.30 0.88 6.63
C PHE A 179 -10.88 0.16 5.34
N ALA A 180 -11.78 0.12 4.37
CA ALA A 180 -11.47 -0.29 3.00
C ALA A 180 -12.13 0.65 1.99
N SER A 181 -11.39 1.02 0.94
CA SER A 181 -11.92 1.74 -0.22
C SER A 181 -11.58 0.95 -1.48
N LEU A 182 -12.60 0.54 -2.22
CA LEU A 182 -12.48 -0.26 -3.43
C LEU A 182 -13.01 0.56 -4.61
N SER A 183 -12.13 0.92 -5.54
CA SER A 183 -12.53 1.52 -6.82
C SER A 183 -12.47 0.44 -7.89
N VAL A 184 -13.62 0.13 -8.48
CA VAL A 184 -13.77 -0.91 -9.48
C VAL A 184 -13.74 -0.27 -10.86
N ASN A 185 -12.90 -0.81 -11.75
CA ASN A 185 -12.84 -0.37 -13.14
C ASN A 185 -13.63 -1.35 -14.03
N ILE A 186 -14.71 -0.85 -14.64
CA ILE A 186 -15.66 -1.66 -15.42
C ILE A 186 -15.19 -1.83 -16.89
N ASN A 187 -14.07 -1.21 -17.28
CA ASN A 187 -13.57 -1.29 -18.66
C ASN A 187 -12.98 -2.68 -19.02
N TYR A 188 -12.78 -3.59 -18.05
CA TYR A 188 -12.13 -4.89 -18.25
C TYR A 188 -13.07 -6.06 -18.63
N ASN A 189 -14.11 -5.82 -19.43
CA ASN A 189 -15.10 -6.85 -19.83
C ASN A 189 -15.96 -7.44 -18.68
N THR A 190 -15.87 -6.91 -17.46
CA THR A 190 -16.68 -7.36 -16.34
C THR A 190 -18.06 -6.73 -16.41
N ASP A 191 -19.12 -7.51 -16.65
CA ASP A 191 -20.49 -6.98 -16.65
C ASP A 191 -20.76 -6.30 -15.30
N PRO A 192 -21.07 -4.99 -15.25
CA PRO A 192 -21.40 -4.28 -14.02
C PRO A 192 -22.49 -4.99 -13.17
N ARG A 193 -23.38 -5.76 -13.82
CA ARG A 193 -24.41 -6.57 -13.14
C ARG A 193 -23.86 -7.76 -12.37
N SER A 194 -22.66 -8.24 -12.73
CA SER A 194 -21.98 -9.32 -12.00
C SER A 194 -21.61 -8.88 -10.58
N PHE A 195 -21.15 -7.63 -10.38
CA PHE A 195 -20.85 -7.07 -9.05
C PHE A 195 -22.08 -7.00 -8.15
N VAL A 196 -23.19 -6.47 -8.69
CA VAL A 196 -24.47 -6.43 -7.95
C VAL A 196 -24.94 -7.84 -7.61
N THR A 197 -24.72 -8.82 -8.48
CA THR A 197 -25.08 -10.21 -8.26
C THR A 197 -24.22 -10.86 -7.17
N ILE A 198 -22.90 -10.62 -7.17
CA ILE A 198 -21.98 -11.09 -6.13
C ILE A 198 -22.42 -10.55 -4.77
N LEU A 199 -22.63 -9.23 -4.67
CA LEU A 199 -23.05 -8.59 -3.44
C LEU A 199 -24.42 -9.10 -2.96
N LYS A 200 -25.40 -9.27 -3.86
CA LYS A 200 -26.72 -9.84 -3.54
C LYS A 200 -26.66 -11.31 -3.10
N GLY A 201 -25.63 -12.03 -3.51
CA GLY A 201 -25.44 -13.46 -3.24
C GLY A 201 -24.65 -13.77 -1.97
N LEU A 202 -24.16 -12.76 -1.23
CA LEU A 202 -23.30 -12.98 -0.06
C LEU A 202 -23.95 -13.91 0.99
N SER A 203 -25.20 -13.68 1.37
CA SER A 203 -25.90 -14.54 2.32
C SER A 203 -26.17 -15.97 1.84
N GLN A 204 -26.15 -16.20 0.53
CA GLN A 204 -26.26 -17.55 -0.04
C GLN A 204 -24.90 -18.25 -0.09
N ARG A 205 -23.83 -17.49 -0.37
CA ARG A 205 -22.46 -18.00 -0.50
C ARG A 205 -21.82 -18.29 0.86
N TYR A 206 -22.09 -17.46 1.86
CA TYR A 206 -21.50 -17.62 3.19
C TYR A 206 -22.57 -18.07 4.19
N PRO A 207 -22.32 -19.15 4.96
CA PRO A 207 -23.31 -19.68 5.89
C PRO A 207 -23.51 -18.80 7.14
N LYS A 208 -22.62 -17.82 7.37
CA LYS A 208 -22.64 -16.91 8.51
C LYS A 208 -21.83 -15.64 8.21
N PRO A 209 -22.13 -14.51 8.89
CA PRO A 209 -21.34 -13.29 8.75
C PRO A 209 -19.92 -13.44 9.32
N VAL A 210 -19.01 -12.60 8.83
CA VAL A 210 -17.59 -12.70 9.19
C VAL A 210 -17.24 -11.86 10.43
N PRO A 211 -16.36 -12.36 11.31
CA PRO A 211 -15.92 -11.63 12.50
C PRO A 211 -14.87 -10.57 12.12
N SER A 212 -15.29 -9.55 11.38
CA SER A 212 -14.44 -8.43 10.94
C SER A 212 -14.48 -7.24 11.91
N LYS A 213 -13.43 -6.41 11.90
CA LYS A 213 -13.39 -5.08 12.54
C LYS A 213 -13.72 -3.94 11.57
N LEU A 214 -14.01 -4.26 10.31
CA LEU A 214 -14.29 -3.27 9.27
C LEU A 214 -15.47 -2.38 9.68
N GLU A 215 -15.21 -1.08 9.80
CA GLU A 215 -16.20 -0.08 10.18
C GLU A 215 -16.66 0.77 8.99
N THR A 216 -15.79 0.93 7.99
CA THR A 216 -16.07 1.72 6.78
C THR A 216 -15.64 0.95 5.54
N LEU A 217 -16.57 0.83 4.59
CA LEU A 217 -16.34 0.25 3.27
C LEU A 217 -16.87 1.22 2.22
N LEU A 218 -15.97 1.79 1.44
CA LEU A 218 -16.31 2.62 0.29
C LEU A 218 -16.16 1.79 -0.97
N ILE A 219 -17.18 1.80 -1.82
CA ILE A 219 -17.14 1.12 -3.11
C ILE A 219 -17.48 2.14 -4.19
N SER A 220 -16.51 2.48 -5.03
CA SER A 220 -16.73 3.29 -6.22
C SER A 220 -16.94 2.38 -7.41
N LEU A 221 -18.11 2.51 -8.06
CA LEU A 221 -18.45 1.82 -9.30
C LEU A 221 -18.67 2.87 -10.39
N TYR A 222 -17.74 2.98 -11.33
CA TYR A 222 -17.90 3.87 -12.47
C TYR A 222 -18.99 3.33 -13.41
N GLY A 223 -20.14 4.00 -13.52
CA GLY A 223 -21.16 3.71 -14.55
C GLY A 223 -22.38 2.90 -14.12
N ILE A 224 -22.64 2.70 -12.81
CA ILE A 224 -23.87 2.06 -12.30
C ILE A 224 -24.56 2.96 -11.28
N ASP A 225 -25.82 3.36 -11.53
CA ASP A 225 -26.45 4.42 -10.75
C ASP A 225 -27.61 4.04 -9.82
N SER A 226 -28.26 2.86 -9.94
CA SER A 226 -29.47 2.60 -9.12
C SER A 226 -29.65 1.19 -8.56
N THR A 227 -28.91 0.18 -9.01
CA THR A 227 -29.09 -1.21 -8.53
C THR A 227 -28.21 -1.57 -7.34
N LEU A 228 -27.26 -0.70 -6.96
CA LEU A 228 -26.26 -0.97 -5.93
C LEU A 228 -26.82 -0.90 -4.50
N ASP A 229 -27.72 0.05 -4.21
CA ASP A 229 -28.22 0.29 -2.85
C ASP A 229 -28.82 -0.95 -2.19
N SER A 230 -29.58 -1.74 -2.96
CA SER A 230 -30.14 -3.01 -2.50
C SER A 230 -29.07 -4.07 -2.18
N ALA A 231 -27.95 -4.04 -2.90
CA ALA A 231 -26.84 -4.98 -2.70
C ALA A 231 -25.94 -4.58 -1.53
N LEU A 232 -25.89 -3.29 -1.17
CA LEU A 232 -25.16 -2.79 -0.01
C LEU A 232 -25.74 -3.29 1.34
N TYR A 233 -27.01 -3.70 1.37
CA TYR A 233 -27.61 -4.30 2.58
C TYR A 233 -26.99 -5.66 2.92
N GLU A 234 -26.66 -6.48 1.93
CA GLU A 234 -26.00 -7.76 2.13
C GLU A 234 -24.58 -7.59 2.71
N LEU A 235 -23.90 -6.49 2.38
CA LEU A 235 -22.61 -6.14 3.01
C LEU A 235 -22.74 -5.83 4.50
N LYS A 236 -23.84 -5.20 4.94
CA LYS A 236 -24.09 -4.97 6.38
C LYS A 236 -24.35 -6.27 7.13
N TRP A 237 -25.06 -7.21 6.50
CA TRP A 237 -25.22 -8.53 7.06
C TRP A 237 -23.87 -9.24 7.15
N TYR A 238 -23.10 -9.26 6.06
CA TYR A 238 -21.82 -9.98 5.98
C TYR A 238 -20.74 -9.38 6.89
N TYR A 239 -20.69 -8.04 7.02
CA TYR A 239 -19.81 -7.28 7.92
C TYR A 239 -20.62 -6.55 9.01
N PRO A 240 -20.95 -7.21 10.14
CA PRO A 240 -21.88 -6.66 11.12
C PRO A 240 -21.45 -5.37 11.82
N LYS A 241 -20.15 -5.04 11.80
CA LYS A 241 -19.60 -3.82 12.41
C LYS A 241 -19.55 -2.62 11.47
N LEU A 242 -20.00 -2.78 10.23
CA LEU A 242 -19.94 -1.78 9.19
C LEU A 242 -20.91 -0.63 9.51
N LYS A 243 -20.35 0.54 9.86
CA LYS A 243 -21.10 1.75 10.21
C LYS A 243 -21.37 2.61 8.97
N HIS A 244 -20.39 2.67 8.07
CA HIS A 244 -20.44 3.51 6.88
C HIS A 244 -20.25 2.66 5.63
N ILE A 245 -21.23 2.77 4.72
CA ILE A 245 -21.14 2.25 3.37
C ILE A 245 -21.44 3.41 2.44
N GLY A 246 -20.50 3.73 1.57
CA GLY A 246 -20.61 4.86 0.67
C GLY A 246 -20.31 4.45 -0.76
N LYS A 247 -21.08 5.02 -1.69
CA LYS A 247 -20.67 5.17 -3.08
C LYS A 247 -19.80 6.43 -3.18
N VAL A 248 -18.63 6.30 -3.80
CA VAL A 248 -17.71 7.42 -4.08
C VAL A 248 -17.74 7.70 -5.57
#